data_AF-A0A959KWE8-F1
#
_entry.id   AF-A0A959KWE8-F1
#
_cell.length_a   1.000
_cell.length_b   1.000
_cell.length_c   1.000
_cell.angle_alpha   90.00
_cell.angle_beta   90.00
_cell.angle_gamma   90.00
#
_symmetry.space_group_name_H-M   'P 1'
#
loop_
_entity.id
_entity.type
_entity.pdbx_description
1 polymer ?
#
loop_
_entity_poly.entity_id
_entity_poly.type
_entity_poly.pdbx_seq_one_letter_code
_entity_poly.pdbx_strand_id
1 'polypeptide(L)'
;AEMLRKDDSEGYAFREGEINAKGYQYLEEKKYAEALAFFNLNVSLFPESHNVYDSRGDAFLAKGDTENAKANFAKAVELNPQCTYCQTKLDQLTSGAGEKE
;
A
#
# COMPACT_ATOMS: atom_id res chain seq x y z
N ALA A 1 8.94 -8.28 -18.27
CA ALA A 1 9.74 -9.37 -17.72
C ALA A 1 9.11 -9.75 -16.39
N GLU A 2 8.41 -10.87 -16.32
CA GLU A 2 8.16 -11.53 -15.03
C GLU A 2 8.01 -13.01 -15.31
N MET A 3 9.16 -13.67 -15.45
CA MET A 3 9.25 -15.11 -15.44
C MET A 3 9.02 -15.54 -13.99
N LEU A 4 7.76 -15.79 -13.63
CA LEU A 4 7.43 -16.50 -12.40
C LEU A 4 7.94 -17.93 -12.55
N ARG A 5 9.11 -18.16 -11.94
CA ARG A 5 9.71 -19.48 -11.74
C ARG A 5 8.69 -20.38 -11.05
N LYS A 6 8.57 -21.60 -11.58
CA LYS A 6 8.09 -22.75 -10.83
C LYS A 6 8.97 -22.90 -9.59
N ASP A 7 8.38 -22.85 -8.41
CA ASP A 7 8.99 -23.46 -7.24
C ASP A 7 7.92 -24.17 -6.42
N ASP A 8 8.13 -25.48 -6.30
CA ASP A 8 7.35 -26.46 -5.56
C ASP A 8 7.44 -26.18 -4.05
N SER A 9 6.65 -25.25 -3.54
CA SER A 9 6.42 -25.12 -2.10
C SER A 9 4.93 -25.06 -1.79
N GLU A 10 4.47 -26.00 -0.97
CA GLU A 10 3.11 -26.07 -0.42
C GLU A 10 2.85 -24.92 0.58
N GLY A 11 2.85 -23.70 0.07
CA GLY A 11 2.44 -22.50 0.78
C GLY A 11 1.79 -21.58 -0.23
N TYR A 12 0.50 -21.32 -0.07
CA TYR A 12 -0.33 -20.49 -0.95
C TYR A 12 0.47 -19.38 -1.66
N ALA A 13 0.80 -19.58 -2.93
CA ALA A 13 1.49 -18.58 -3.75
C ALA A 13 0.48 -17.52 -4.21
N PHE A 14 0.02 -16.68 -3.28
CA PHE A 14 -0.84 -15.55 -3.62
C PHE A 14 -0.04 -14.52 -4.43
N ARG A 15 -0.58 -14.11 -5.57
CA ARG A 15 0.00 -13.01 -6.35
C ARG A 15 -0.22 -11.68 -5.63
N GLU A 16 0.65 -10.70 -5.89
CA GLU A 16 0.55 -9.34 -5.32
C GLU A 16 -0.88 -8.79 -5.40
N GLY A 17 -1.51 -8.88 -6.58
CA GLY A 17 -2.87 -8.39 -6.80
C GLY A 17 -3.95 -9.13 -6.01
N GLU A 18 -3.77 -10.41 -5.70
CA GLU A 18 -4.76 -11.19 -4.92
C GLU A 18 -4.74 -10.78 -3.45
N ILE A 19 -3.54 -10.60 -2.89
CA ILE A 19 -3.36 -10.09 -1.53
C ILE A 19 -3.90 -8.66 -1.44
N ASN A 20 -3.62 -7.85 -2.46
CA ASN A 20 -4.10 -6.47 -2.52
C ASN A 20 -5.63 -6.40 -2.52
N ALA A 21 -6.27 -7.20 -3.38
CA ALA A 21 -7.73 -7.26 -3.46
C ALA A 21 -8.37 -7.65 -2.12
N LYS A 22 -7.74 -8.56 -1.36
CA LYS A 22 -8.21 -8.91 0.00
C LYS A 22 -8.07 -7.76 0.97
N GLY A 23 -6.94 -7.05 0.95
CA GLY A 23 -6.75 -5.84 1.75
C GLY A 23 -7.84 -4.80 1.48
N TYR A 24 -8.14 -4.53 0.20
CA TYR A 24 -9.19 -3.59 -0.19
C TYR A 24 -10.60 -4.06 0.19
N GLN A 25 -10.91 -5.35 0.09
CA GLN A 25 -12.20 -5.89 0.56
C GLN A 25 -12.43 -5.57 2.05
N TYR A 26 -11.43 -5.82 2.91
CA TYR A 26 -11.54 -5.46 4.33
C TYR A 26 -11.59 -3.94 4.56
N LEU A 27 -10.91 -3.17 3.71
CA LEU A 27 -10.92 -1.72 3.78
C LEU A 27 -12.31 -1.13 3.49
N GLU A 28 -13.00 -1.66 2.47
CA GLU A 28 -14.40 -1.32 2.14
C GLU A 28 -15.36 -1.66 3.30
N GLU A 29 -15.10 -2.77 3.99
CA GLU A 29 -15.82 -3.18 5.20
C GLU A 29 -15.44 -2.35 6.45
N LYS A 30 -14.55 -1.36 6.33
CA LYS A 30 -13.98 -0.55 7.43
C LYS A 30 -13.25 -1.37 8.50
N LYS A 31 -12.83 -2.58 8.15
CA LYS A 31 -12.03 -3.49 8.99
C LYS A 31 -10.55 -3.18 8.81
N TYR A 32 -10.13 -2.04 9.37
CA TYR A 32 -8.81 -1.46 9.12
C TYR A 32 -7.65 -2.35 9.58
N ALA A 33 -7.80 -3.07 10.69
CA ALA A 33 -6.75 -3.94 11.23
C ALA A 33 -6.50 -5.13 10.30
N GLU A 34 -7.57 -5.75 9.82
CA GLU A 34 -7.53 -6.86 8.87
C GLU A 34 -6.99 -6.41 7.51
N ALA A 35 -7.44 -5.25 7.00
CA ALA A 35 -6.90 -4.66 5.78
C ALA A 35 -5.38 -4.46 5.88
N LEU A 36 -4.92 -3.84 6.97
CA LEU A 36 -3.49 -3.63 7.21
C LEU A 36 -2.71 -4.93 7.34
N ALA A 37 -3.29 -6.01 7.85
CA ALA A 37 -2.62 -7.31 7.90
C ALA A 37 -2.31 -7.84 6.48
N PHE A 38 -3.26 -7.76 5.55
CA PHE A 38 -3.04 -8.14 4.15
C PHE A 38 -2.05 -7.21 3.45
N PHE A 39 -2.15 -5.89 3.63
CA PHE A 39 -1.19 -4.97 3.01
C PHE A 39 0.23 -5.13 3.58
N ASN A 40 0.38 -5.43 4.88
CA ASN A 40 1.68 -5.74 5.47
C ASN A 40 2.27 -7.04 4.92
N LEU A 41 1.43 -8.06 4.72
CA LEU A 41 1.86 -9.28 4.03
C LEU A 41 2.32 -8.95 2.61
N ASN A 42 1.58 -8.13 1.88
CA ASN A 42 1.92 -7.73 0.52
C ASN A 42 3.27 -7.01 0.45
N VAL A 43 3.51 -6.07 1.38
CA VAL A 43 4.82 -5.39 1.53
C VAL A 43 5.96 -6.36 1.85
N SER A 44 5.67 -7.40 2.63
CA SER A 44 6.69 -8.40 3.00
C SER A 44 7.08 -9.31 1.83
N LEU A 45 6.12 -9.59 0.95
CA LEU A 45 6.32 -10.48 -0.21
C LEU A 45 6.81 -9.74 -1.46
N PHE A 46 6.40 -8.48 -1.65
CA PHE A 46 6.72 -7.68 -2.84
C PHE A 46 7.31 -6.30 -2.45
N PRO A 47 8.41 -6.24 -1.69
CA PRO A 47 8.93 -5.00 -1.10
C PRO A 47 9.46 -3.98 -2.12
N GLU A 48 9.62 -4.36 -3.39
CA GLU A 48 10.08 -3.49 -4.47
C GLU A 48 8.93 -2.94 -5.33
N SER A 49 7.69 -3.39 -5.10
CA SER A 49 6.51 -2.90 -5.82
C SER A 49 5.99 -1.61 -5.18
N HIS A 50 5.89 -0.52 -5.93
CA HIS A 50 5.32 0.72 -5.38
C HIS A 50 3.84 0.56 -4.96
N ASN A 51 3.10 -0.31 -5.65
CA ASN A 51 1.68 -0.57 -5.42
C ASN A 51 1.42 -1.12 -4.00
N VAL A 52 2.31 -1.95 -3.45
CA VAL A 52 2.08 -2.46 -2.08
C VAL A 52 2.20 -1.37 -1.01
N TYR A 53 3.00 -0.33 -1.26
CA TYR A 53 3.11 0.82 -0.36
C TYR A 53 1.97 1.80 -0.56
N ASP A 54 1.52 2.06 -1.79
CA ASP A 54 0.35 2.93 -2.00
C ASP A 54 -0.91 2.37 -1.33
N SER A 55 -1.12 1.06 -1.44
CA SER A 55 -2.32 0.39 -0.95
C SER A 55 -2.31 0.31 0.58
N ARG A 56 -1.13 0.10 1.17
CA ARG A 56 -0.95 0.25 2.61
C ARG A 56 -1.13 1.69 3.08
N GLY A 57 -0.70 2.67 2.28
CA GLY A 57 -0.90 4.09 2.54
C GLY A 57 -2.39 4.47 2.60
N ASP A 58 -3.19 3.98 1.65
CA ASP A 58 -4.65 4.15 1.65
C ASP A 58 -5.29 3.56 2.91
N ALA A 59 -4.83 2.39 3.36
CA ALA A 59 -5.33 1.76 4.58
C ALA A 59 -5.04 2.58 5.84
N PHE A 60 -3.84 3.15 5.95
CA PHE A 60 -3.50 4.06 7.04
C PHE A 60 -4.33 5.35 7.00
N LEU A 61 -4.56 5.93 5.82
CA LEU A 61 -5.44 7.10 5.69
C LEU A 61 -6.87 6.81 6.13
N ALA A 62 -7.43 5.68 5.70
CA ALA A 62 -8.78 5.30 6.07
C ALA A 62 -8.94 5.07 7.58
N LYS A 63 -7.86 4.66 8.26
CA LYS A 63 -7.78 4.53 9.72
C LYS A 63 -7.57 5.90 10.42
N GLY A 64 -7.25 6.96 9.68
CA GLY A 64 -6.92 8.29 10.21
C GLY A 64 -5.46 8.47 10.62
N ASP A 65 -4.59 7.53 10.26
CA ASP A 65 -3.16 7.56 10.56
C ASP A 65 -2.38 8.24 9.42
N THR A 66 -2.45 9.57 9.41
CA THR A 66 -1.83 10.41 8.37
C THR A 66 -0.31 10.28 8.33
N GLU A 67 0.34 10.07 9.47
CA GLU A 67 1.80 9.97 9.54
C GLU A 67 2.29 8.70 8.82
N ASN A 68 1.71 7.54 9.14
CA ASN A 68 2.07 6.30 8.47
C ASN A 68 1.64 6.28 7.00
N ALA A 69 0.50 6.89 6.66
CA ALA A 69 0.09 7.05 5.27
C ALA A 69 1.13 7.84 4.46
N LYS A 70 1.56 9.00 4.97
CA LYS A 70 2.57 9.85 4.33
C LYS A 70 3.87 9.08 4.08
N ALA A 71 4.35 8.33 5.07
CA ALA A 71 5.57 7.53 4.93
C ALA A 71 5.44 6.47 3.82
N ASN A 72 4.27 5.85 3.69
CA ASN A 72 4.01 4.85 2.66
C ASN A 72 3.92 5.45 1.26
N PHE A 73 3.20 6.56 1.08
CA PHE A 73 3.15 7.24 -0.23
C PHE A 73 4.53 7.78 -0.64
N ALA A 74 5.32 8.29 0.31
CA ALA A 74 6.70 8.69 0.04
C ALA A 74 7.55 7.51 -0.46
N LYS A 75 7.41 6.32 0.16
CA LYS A 75 8.13 5.13 -0.30
C LYS A 75 7.64 4.66 -1.68
N ALA A 76 6.34 4.74 -1.95
CA ALA A 76 5.79 4.40 -3.26
C ALA A 76 6.33 5.33 -4.37
N VAL A 77 6.43 6.63 -4.10
CA VAL A 77 7.05 7.61 -5.02
C VAL A 77 8.55 7.36 -5.20
N GLU A 78 9.27 7.00 -4.13
CA GLU A 78 10.69 6.65 -4.21
C GLU A 78 10.93 5.44 -5.15
N LEU A 79 10.09 4.41 -5.04
CA LEU A 79 10.17 3.20 -5.87
C LEU A 79 9.69 3.46 -7.31
N ASN A 80 8.65 4.27 -7.48
CA ASN A 80 8.14 4.66 -8.77
C ASN A 80 7.81 6.17 -8.82
N PRO A 81 8.76 7.00 -9.26
CA PRO A 81 8.55 8.44 -9.39
C PRO A 81 7.47 8.83 -10.40
N GLN A 82 7.01 7.89 -11.25
CA GLN A 82 5.92 8.11 -12.20
C GLN A 82 4.54 7.79 -11.60
N CYS A 83 4.46 7.38 -10.33
CA CYS A 83 3.18 7.17 -9.65
C CYS A 83 2.51 8.51 -9.31
N THR A 84 1.77 9.08 -10.28
CA THR A 84 1.03 10.34 -10.10
C THR A 84 0.03 10.27 -8.95
N TYR A 85 -0.62 9.11 -8.74
CA TYR A 85 -1.54 8.89 -7.62
C TYR A 85 -0.82 9.04 -6.27
N CYS A 86 0.30 8.34 -6.10
CA CYS A 86 1.13 8.37 -4.90
C CYS A 86 1.63 9.79 -4.62
N GLN A 87 2.13 10.49 -5.65
CA GLN A 87 2.59 11.87 -5.52
C GLN A 87 1.46 12.80 -5.08
N THR A 88 0.28 12.68 -5.71
CA THR A 88 -0.89 13.49 -5.36
C THR A 88 -1.32 13.28 -3.91
N LYS A 89 -1.35 12.02 -3.45
CA LYS A 89 -1.66 11.69 -2.05
C LYS A 89 -0.61 12.26 -1.11
N LEU A 90 0.67 12.09 -1.43
CA LEU A 90 1.76 12.65 -0.63
C LEU A 90 1.64 14.17 -0.49
N ASP A 91 1.42 14.88 -1.61
CA ASP A 91 1.28 16.32 -1.66
C ASP A 91 0.09 16.80 -0.83
N GLN A 92 -1.06 16.12 -0.90
CA GLN A 92 -2.24 16.44 -0.07
C GLN A 92 -1.93 16.33 1.43
N LEU A 93 -1.24 15.27 1.83
CA LEU A 93 -0.91 15.01 3.24
C LEU A 93 0.20 15.92 3.77
N THR A 94 1.05 16.47 2.90
CA THR A 94 2.07 17.44 3.28
C THR A 94 1.57 18.87 3.25
N SER A 95 0.67 19.20 2.32
CA SER A 95 0.14 20.55 2.16
C SER A 95 -0.91 20.88 3.23
N GLY A 96 -1.71 19.90 3.66
CA GLY A 96 -2.69 20.07 4.73
C GLY A 96 -2.11 20.30 6.13
N ALA A 97 -0.79 20.19 6.32
CA ALA A 97 -0.13 20.54 7.58
C ALA A 97 0.17 22.05 7.72
N GLY A 98 -0.10 22.85 6.68
CA GLY A 98 0.18 24.29 6.61
C GLY A 98 -1.05 25.22 6.74
N GLU A 99 -2.27 24.71 6.66
CA GLU A 99 -3.50 25.53 6.68
C GLU A 99 -4.28 25.32 7.98
N LYS A 100 -3.69 25.77 9.08
CA LYS A 100 -4.46 26.24 10.23
C LYS A 100 -4.36 27.76 10.23
N GLU A 101 -5.25 28.42 9.50
CA GLU A 101 -5.62 29.82 9.76
C GLU A 101 -6.90 29.87 10.60
#